data_AF-A0A256GPU0-F1
#
_entry.id   AF-A0A256GPU0-F1
#
_cell.length_a   1.000
_cell.length_b   1.000
_cell.length_c   1.000
_cell.angle_alpha   90.00
_cell.angle_beta   90.00
_cell.angle_gamma   90.00
#
_symmetry.space_group_name_H-M   'P 1'
#
loop_
_entity.id
_entity.type
_entity.pdbx_description
1 polymer ?
#
loop_
_entity_poly.entity_id
_entity_poly.type
_entity_poly.pdbx_seq_one_letter_code
_entity_poly.pdbx_strand_id
1 'polypeptide(L)'
;MSDFSVSGKIQTDQIDTAAEFEKVFIKELSSTFNKIKTKPSPTGLLISGRVKTSVFNPIASFKGKLDVNIKGDQVRYIYDGKIGTNFLFWLTLLIFALLFLPLVLVVAIMYSKQKKQVVEEMKILDQRIQFSIE
;
A
#
# COMPACT_ATOMS: atom_id res chain seq x y z
N MET A 1 -2.60 -3.56 -11.99
CA MET A 1 -3.74 -3.99 -11.15
C MET A 1 -3.50 -5.43 -10.77
N SER A 2 -3.85 -5.80 -9.55
CA SER A 2 -3.72 -7.19 -9.09
C SER A 2 -5.11 -7.78 -8.90
N ASP A 3 -5.30 -9.02 -9.32
CA ASP A 3 -6.57 -9.71 -9.13
C ASP A 3 -6.65 -10.26 -7.69
N PHE A 4 -7.86 -10.36 -7.16
CA PHE A 4 -8.13 -11.06 -5.91
C PHE A 4 -9.38 -11.94 -6.06
N SER A 5 -9.40 -13.03 -5.30
CA SER A 5 -10.56 -13.93 -5.20
C SER A 5 -10.68 -14.39 -3.75
N VAL A 6 -11.84 -14.16 -3.15
CA VAL A 6 -12.16 -14.65 -1.80
C VAL A 6 -13.41 -15.49 -1.91
N SER A 7 -13.32 -16.78 -1.62
CA SER A 7 -14.48 -17.66 -1.62
C SER A 7 -14.65 -18.34 -0.26
N GLY A 8 -15.89 -18.67 0.07
CA GLY A 8 -16.21 -19.33 1.32
C GLY A 8 -17.51 -20.10 1.25
N LYS A 9 -17.67 -21.01 2.21
CA LYS A 9 -18.90 -21.77 2.43
C LYS A 9 -19.26 -21.65 3.90
N ILE A 10 -20.50 -21.27 4.18
CA ILE A 10 -21.03 -21.10 5.53
C ILE A 10 -22.29 -21.96 5.63
N GLN A 11 -22.39 -22.72 6.72
CA GLN A 11 -23.61 -23.44 7.06
C GLN A 11 -24.36 -22.60 8.08
N THR A 12 -25.58 -22.18 7.75
CA THR A 12 -26.40 -21.31 8.59
C THR A 12 -27.86 -21.44 8.22
N ASP A 13 -28.71 -21.48 9.24
CA ASP A 13 -30.17 -21.44 9.21
C ASP A 13 -30.72 -20.01 9.30
N GLN A 14 -29.85 -19.00 9.45
CA GLN A 14 -30.23 -17.60 9.66
C GLN A 14 -30.26 -16.77 8.37
N ILE A 15 -29.85 -17.33 7.23
CA ILE A 15 -29.73 -16.60 5.96
C ILE A 15 -30.49 -17.38 4.88
N ASP A 16 -31.66 -16.87 4.52
CA ASP A 16 -32.54 -17.52 3.55
C ASP A 16 -32.35 -16.93 2.14
N THR A 17 -31.84 -15.70 2.05
CA THR A 17 -31.72 -14.98 0.77
C THR A 17 -30.31 -14.45 0.51
N ALA A 18 -29.94 -14.42 -0.78
CA ALA A 18 -28.67 -13.82 -1.22
C ALA A 18 -28.57 -12.35 -0.79
N ALA A 19 -29.68 -11.61 -0.80
CA ALA A 19 -29.73 -10.21 -0.38
C ALA A 19 -29.45 -10.02 1.12
N GLU A 20 -29.86 -10.95 1.98
CA GLU A 20 -29.51 -10.93 3.41
C GLU A 20 -28.03 -11.17 3.63
N PHE A 21 -27.47 -12.19 2.93
CA PHE A 21 -26.04 -12.43 2.97
C PHE A 21 -25.23 -11.22 2.49
N GLU A 22 -25.65 -10.61 1.37
CA GLU A 22 -25.01 -9.41 0.83
C GLU A 22 -25.00 -8.27 1.86
N LYS A 23 -26.10 -8.04 2.60
CA LYS A 23 -26.14 -7.01 3.66
C LYS A 23 -25.14 -7.30 4.78
N VAL A 24 -25.06 -8.54 5.25
CA VAL A 24 -24.11 -8.95 6.28
C VAL A 24 -22.67 -8.79 5.77
N PHE A 25 -22.39 -9.25 4.56
CA PHE A 25 -21.08 -9.12 3.93
C PHE A 25 -20.66 -7.66 3.80
N ILE A 26 -21.54 -6.79 3.33
CA ILE A 26 -21.27 -5.34 3.22
C ILE A 26 -21.04 -4.71 4.59
N LYS A 27 -21.78 -5.14 5.62
CA LYS A 27 -21.61 -4.63 6.99
C LYS A 27 -20.21 -4.94 7.53
N GLU A 28 -19.75 -6.18 7.41
CA GLU A 28 -18.39 -6.57 7.82
C GLU A 28 -17.30 -5.95 6.94
N LEU A 29 -17.57 -5.82 5.65
CA LEU A 29 -16.66 -5.14 4.74
C LEU A 29 -16.54 -3.65 5.07
N SER A 30 -17.62 -3.01 5.52
CA SER A 30 -17.64 -1.60 5.93
C SER A 30 -17.08 -1.36 7.34
N SER A 31 -17.07 -2.38 8.20
CA SER A 31 -16.39 -2.31 9.51
C SER A 31 -14.87 -2.34 9.34
N THR A 32 -14.39 -3.04 8.30
CA THR A 32 -12.96 -3.20 8.01
C THR A 32 -12.40 -2.10 7.09
N PHE A 33 -13.18 -1.67 6.09
CA PHE A 33 -12.70 -0.80 5.02
C PHE A 33 -13.53 0.48 4.87
N ASN A 34 -12.94 1.50 4.25
CA ASN A 34 -13.54 2.82 4.12
C ASN A 34 -14.17 3.04 2.73
N LYS A 35 -15.16 3.95 2.67
CA LYS A 35 -15.78 4.44 1.42
C LYS A 35 -16.33 3.30 0.54
N ILE A 36 -16.97 2.32 1.17
CA ILE A 36 -17.63 1.22 0.47
C ILE A 36 -18.81 1.76 -0.34
N LYS A 37 -18.91 1.32 -1.59
CA LYS A 37 -19.99 1.61 -2.51
C LYS A 37 -20.43 0.32 -3.18
N THR A 38 -21.74 0.12 -3.22
CA THR A 38 -22.36 -1.06 -3.81
C THR A 38 -23.19 -0.66 -5.02
N LYS A 39 -23.25 -1.54 -6.01
CA LYS A 39 -24.10 -1.38 -7.20
C LYS A 39 -24.68 -2.74 -7.59
N PRO A 40 -26.00 -2.83 -7.84
CA PRO A 40 -26.61 -4.06 -8.37
C PRO A 40 -25.97 -4.46 -9.72
N SER A 41 -25.77 -5.75 -9.93
CA SER A 41 -25.33 -6.34 -11.20
C SER A 41 -26.27 -7.50 -11.57
N PRO A 42 -26.46 -7.83 -12.86
CA PRO A 42 -27.39 -8.88 -13.28
C PRO A 42 -27.13 -10.26 -12.67
N THR A 43 -25.91 -10.51 -12.21
CA THR A 43 -25.45 -11.82 -11.73
C THR A 43 -24.85 -11.76 -10.32
N GLY A 44 -25.05 -10.67 -9.57
CA GLY A 44 -24.51 -10.50 -8.21
C GLY A 44 -24.41 -9.03 -7.78
N LEU A 45 -23.59 -8.75 -6.76
CA LEU A 45 -23.39 -7.40 -6.23
C LEU A 45 -21.99 -6.86 -6.57
N LEU A 46 -21.91 -5.72 -7.26
CA LEU A 46 -20.65 -5.03 -7.46
C LEU A 46 -20.31 -4.21 -6.21
N ILE A 47 -19.16 -4.50 -5.61
CA ILE A 47 -18.66 -3.84 -4.41
C ILE A 47 -17.36 -3.13 -4.77
N SER A 48 -17.25 -1.86 -4.40
CA SER A 48 -16.02 -1.09 -4.51
C SER A 48 -15.70 -0.38 -3.20
N GLY A 49 -14.43 -0.20 -2.90
CA GLY A 49 -13.99 0.42 -1.66
C GLY A 49 -12.62 1.04 -1.77
N ARG A 50 -12.21 1.74 -0.71
CA ARG A 50 -10.87 2.33 -0.58
C ARG A 50 -10.27 1.97 0.77
N VAL A 51 -9.00 1.57 0.74
CA VAL A 51 -8.22 1.26 1.93
C VAL A 51 -7.11 2.29 2.03
N LYS A 52 -7.04 3.00 3.16
CA LYS A 52 -5.82 3.71 3.54
C LYS A 52 -4.85 2.64 4.00
N THR A 53 -3.79 2.41 3.22
CA THR A 53 -2.70 1.55 3.65
C THR A 53 -1.72 2.37 4.51
N SER A 54 -0.71 1.76 5.14
CA SER A 54 0.13 2.39 6.18
C SER A 54 0.85 3.67 5.72
N VAL A 55 1.60 4.33 6.63
CA VAL A 55 2.20 5.68 6.48
C VAL A 55 2.97 5.92 5.16
N PHE A 56 3.49 4.87 4.51
CA PHE A 56 4.21 4.94 3.23
C PHE A 56 3.47 4.36 2.03
N ASN A 57 2.18 4.05 2.16
CA ASN A 57 1.46 3.26 1.18
C ASN A 57 0.16 3.97 0.77
N PRO A 58 0.05 4.42 -0.49
CA PRO A 58 -1.04 5.25 -0.97
C PRO A 58 -2.39 4.51 -0.89
N ILE A 59 -3.48 5.28 -1.04
CA ILE A 59 -4.84 4.75 -1.10
C ILE A 59 -4.92 3.63 -2.15
N ALA A 60 -5.23 2.42 -1.71
CA ALA A 60 -5.60 1.32 -2.58
C ALA A 60 -7.11 1.35 -2.80
N SER A 61 -7.54 1.25 -4.05
CA SER A 61 -8.94 1.00 -4.38
C SER A 61 -9.11 -0.46 -4.75
N PHE A 62 -10.23 -1.04 -4.35
CA PHE A 62 -10.63 -2.35 -4.80
C PHE A 62 -12.02 -2.29 -5.42
N LYS A 63 -12.26 -3.12 -6.42
CA LYS A 63 -13.55 -3.29 -7.06
C LYS A 63 -13.70 -4.75 -7.44
N GLY A 64 -14.78 -5.37 -7.00
CA GLY A 64 -15.08 -6.77 -7.28
C GLY A 64 -16.57 -7.03 -7.35
N LYS A 65 -16.92 -8.24 -7.76
CA LYS A 65 -18.27 -8.77 -7.83
C LYS A 65 -18.41 -9.87 -6.78
N LEU A 66 -19.44 -9.74 -5.95
CA LEU A 66 -19.85 -10.75 -4.99
C LEU A 66 -20.97 -11.58 -5.60
N ASP A 67 -20.70 -12.87 -5.74
CA ASP A 67 -21.64 -13.88 -6.23
C ASP A 67 -22.00 -14.80 -5.08
N VAL A 68 -23.30 -14.93 -4.81
CA VAL A 68 -23.84 -15.70 -3.68
C VAL A 68 -24.76 -16.78 -4.23
N ASN A 69 -24.57 -18.00 -3.77
CA ASN A 69 -25.40 -19.16 -4.13
C ASN A 69 -25.82 -19.89 -2.85
N ILE A 70 -27.12 -19.95 -2.62
CA ILE A 70 -27.72 -20.62 -1.46
C ILE A 70 -28.31 -21.94 -1.93
N LYS A 71 -27.94 -23.04 -1.26
CA LYS A 71 -28.47 -24.39 -1.51
C LYS A 71 -28.83 -25.04 -0.17
N GLY A 72 -30.12 -25.07 0.15
CA GLY A 72 -30.58 -25.43 1.50
C GLY A 72 -29.93 -24.50 2.53
N ASP A 73 -29.45 -25.09 3.62
CA ASP A 73 -28.86 -24.37 4.76
C ASP A 73 -27.37 -23.99 4.54
N GLN A 74 -26.91 -24.04 3.28
CA GLN A 74 -25.54 -23.72 2.89
C GLN A 74 -25.49 -22.49 2.00
N VAL A 75 -24.75 -21.48 2.45
CA VAL A 75 -24.40 -20.28 1.69
C VAL A 75 -22.99 -20.45 1.10
N ARG A 76 -22.87 -20.38 -0.22
CA ARG A 76 -21.58 -20.28 -0.92
C ARG A 76 -21.43 -18.89 -1.48
N TYR A 77 -20.27 -18.28 -1.30
CA TYR A 77 -19.98 -16.98 -1.86
C TYR A 77 -18.61 -16.94 -2.53
N ILE A 78 -18.49 -16.11 -3.55
CA ILE A 78 -17.25 -15.79 -4.25
C ILE A 78 -17.20 -14.28 -4.44
N TYR A 79 -16.12 -13.66 -4.00
CA TYR A 79 -15.85 -12.25 -4.18
C TYR A 79 -14.59 -12.07 -5.03
N ASP A 80 -14.79 -11.83 -6.32
CA ASP A 80 -13.72 -11.70 -7.30
C ASP A 80 -13.57 -10.26 -7.76
N GLY A 81 -12.34 -9.77 -7.84
CA GLY A 81 -12.13 -8.40 -8.25
C GLY A 81 -10.70 -8.02 -8.52
N LYS A 82 -10.49 -6.71 -8.65
CA LYS A 82 -9.20 -6.09 -8.91
C LYS A 82 -8.88 -5.06 -7.84
N ILE A 83 -7.62 -5.03 -7.45
CA ILE A 83 -7.00 -4.01 -6.62
C ILE A 83 -6.15 -3.09 -7.51
N GLY A 84 -6.37 -1.78 -7.34
CA GLY A 84 -5.59 -0.73 -7.96
C GLY A 84 -4.93 0.15 -6.90
N THR A 85 -3.68 0.53 -7.16
CA THR A 85 -2.99 1.58 -6.40
C THR A 85 -3.05 2.88 -7.20
N ASN A 86 -2.89 4.01 -6.51
CA ASN A 86 -2.87 5.31 -7.18
C ASN A 86 -1.59 5.47 -8.03
N PHE A 87 -1.66 5.15 -9.32
CA PHE A 87 -0.53 5.24 -10.24
C PHE A 87 0.10 6.63 -10.27
N LEU A 88 -0.72 7.69 -10.22
CA LEU A 88 -0.22 9.06 -10.27
C LEU A 88 0.67 9.38 -9.07
N PHE A 89 0.32 8.88 -7.87
CA PHE A 89 1.17 9.03 -6.69
C PHE A 89 2.55 8.41 -6.88
N TRP A 90 2.60 7.18 -7.43
CA TRP A 90 3.87 6.48 -7.66
C TRP A 90 4.72 7.20 -8.72
N LEU A 91 4.08 7.70 -9.77
CA LEU A 91 4.75 8.49 -10.79
C LEU A 91 5.33 9.79 -10.22
N THR A 92 4.55 10.53 -9.43
CA THR A 92 5.06 11.77 -8.79
C THR A 92 6.19 11.48 -7.83
N LEU A 93 6.09 10.39 -7.04
CA LEU A 93 7.16 9.98 -6.13
C LEU A 93 8.46 9.68 -6.87
N LEU A 94 8.37 8.99 -8.02
CA LEU A 94 9.52 8.70 -8.88
C LEU A 94 10.17 9.98 -9.42
N ILE A 95 9.36 10.93 -9.91
CA ILE A 95 9.86 12.22 -10.42
C ILE A 95 10.57 12.99 -9.32
N PHE A 96 9.99 13.07 -8.13
CA PHE A 96 10.64 13.69 -6.98
C PHE A 96 11.97 13.00 -6.64
N ALA A 97 11.99 11.66 -6.56
CA ALA A 97 13.23 10.92 -6.29
C ALA A 97 14.33 11.25 -7.31
N LEU A 98 14.00 11.34 -8.60
CA LEU A 98 14.95 11.68 -9.67
C LEU A 98 15.43 13.14 -9.59
N LEU A 99 14.55 14.09 -9.28
CA LEU A 99 14.91 15.51 -9.16
C LEU A 99 15.84 15.80 -7.98
N PHE A 100 15.67 15.08 -6.87
CA PHE A 100 16.47 15.27 -5.66
C PHE A 100 17.75 14.43 -5.64
N LEU A 101 17.90 13.44 -6.53
CA LEU A 101 19.10 12.60 -6.61
C LEU A 101 20.39 13.38 -6.89
N PRO A 102 20.43 14.38 -7.79
CA PRO A 102 21.60 15.24 -7.97
C PRO A 102 21.99 16.01 -6.71
N LEU A 103 21.00 16.49 -5.95
CA LEU A 103 21.26 17.21 -4.70
C LEU A 103 21.91 16.30 -3.67
N VAL A 104 21.39 15.08 -3.49
CA VAL A 104 21.98 14.06 -2.61
C VAL A 104 23.42 13.76 -3.03
N LEU A 105 23.68 13.67 -4.33
CA LEU A 105 25.02 13.42 -4.87
C LEU A 105 26.00 14.57 -4.58
N VAL A 106 25.57 15.82 -4.75
CA VAL A 106 26.37 17.01 -4.38
C VAL A 106 26.71 17.00 -2.89
N VAL A 107 25.72 16.75 -2.03
CA VAL A 107 25.92 16.67 -0.57
C VAL A 107 26.91 15.55 -0.22
N ALA A 108 26.80 14.39 -0.84
CA ALA A 108 27.72 13.26 -0.63
C ALA A 108 29.16 13.60 -1.06
N ILE A 109 29.34 14.29 -2.20
CA ILE A 109 30.67 14.75 -2.66
C ILE A 109 31.25 15.76 -1.67
N MET A 110 30.46 16.74 -1.24
CA MET A 110 30.90 17.75 -0.27
C MET A 110 31.33 17.11 1.06
N TYR A 111 30.52 16.19 1.58
CA TYR A 111 30.83 15.43 2.79
C TYR A 111 32.15 14.66 2.66
N SER A 112 32.36 13.97 1.53
CA SER A 112 33.60 13.24 1.26
C SER A 112 34.82 14.16 1.20
N LYS A 113 34.69 15.34 0.55
CA LYS A 113 35.76 16.34 0.48
C LYS A 113 36.11 16.90 1.87
N GLN A 114 35.10 17.30 2.65
CA GLN A 114 35.30 17.80 4.01
C GLN A 114 36.01 16.78 4.89
N LYS A 115 35.59 15.51 4.84
CA LYS A 115 36.24 14.44 5.60
C LYS A 115 37.71 14.28 5.23
N LYS A 116 38.04 14.33 3.94
CA LYS A 116 39.44 14.24 3.46
C LYS A 116 40.28 15.42 3.97
N GLN A 117 39.74 16.64 3.91
CA GLN A 117 40.43 17.84 4.38
C GLN A 117 40.73 17.76 5.89
N VAL A 118 39.76 17.35 6.71
CA VAL A 118 39.96 17.20 8.16
C VAL A 118 41.08 16.18 8.46
N VAL A 119 41.13 15.07 7.73
CA VAL A 119 42.21 14.07 7.91
C VAL A 119 43.57 14.65 7.52
N GLU A 120 43.64 15.47 6.48
CA GLU A 120 44.88 16.11 6.05
C GLU A 120 45.36 17.17 7.06
N GLU A 121 44.47 18.00 7.58
CA GLU A 121 44.79 18.98 8.63
C GLU A 121 45.27 18.29 9.92
N MET A 122 44.67 17.16 10.29
CA MET A 122 45.15 16.35 11.43
C MET A 122 46.55 15.78 11.21
N LYS A 123 46.89 15.36 9.99
CA LYS A 123 48.25 14.92 9.66
C LYS A 123 49.27 16.04 9.74
N ILE A 124 48.91 17.23 9.25
CA ILE A 124 49.77 18.42 9.34
C ILE A 124 49.99 18.81 10.81
N LEU A 125 48.96 18.74 11.64
CA LEU A 125 49.08 18.98 13.08
C LEU A 125 50.05 17.99 13.74
N ASP A 126 49.93 16.69 13.46
CA ASP A 126 50.83 15.66 13.97
C ASP A 126 52.30 15.93 13.61
N GLN A 127 52.57 16.29 12.35
CA GLN A 127 53.91 16.69 11.90
C GLN A 127 54.46 17.90 12.67
N ARG A 128 53.62 18.92 12.92
CA ARG A 128 54.02 20.11 13.68
C ARG A 128 54.31 19.79 15.14
N ILE A 129 53.56 18.88 15.75
CA ILE A 129 53.79 18.43 17.12
C ILE A 129 55.14 17.70 17.20
N GLN A 130 55.42 16.77 16.28
CA GLN A 130 56.69 16.05 16.25
C GLN A 130 57.89 17.00 16.14
N PHE A 131 57.83 17.96 15.21
CA PHE A 131 58.88 18.97 15.06
C PHE A 131 59.07 19.88 16.28
N SER A 132 58.02 20.08 17.10
CA SER A 132 58.10 20.95 18.28
C SER A 132 58.67 20.25 19.53
N ILE A 133 58.78 18.92 19.50
CA ILE A 133 59.27 18.09 20.61
C ILE A 133 60.75 17.69 20.41
N GLU A 134 61.25 17.76 19.17
CA GLU A 134 62.70 17.69 18.84
C GLU A 134 63.41 19.03 19.10
#